data_AF-A0A660ZLR1-F1
#
_entry.id   AF-A0A660ZLR1-F1
#
_cell.length_a   1.000
_cell.length_b   1.000
_cell.length_c   1.000
_cell.angle_alpha   90.00
_cell.angle_beta   90.00
_cell.angle_gamma   90.00
#
_symmetry.space_group_name_H-M   'P 1'
#
loop_
_entity.id
_entity.type
_entity.pdbx_description
1 polymer ?
#
loop_
_entity_poly.entity_id
_entity_poly.type
_entity_poly.pdbx_seq_one_letter_code
_entity_poly.pdbx_strand_id
1 'polypeptide(L)'
;MRIADFDTGIDVFHPSFFYADGDTFDWIDTDASGDFTPGTDAVDLNRNGSADSDELLDYFDGWIYDPAQVWGPGSPSNKDNGYQTYWDWLYNDANGDGQRNFGPTDGFTESDPTYGECLFIALDNNDNGALDPGERIVALGTSKIFATMNADSTERVRGTDLILSDSDSYGHGSSVAGILAGGTVGRHIFTGIAPDAEILMGYFFSDIPISYLIPWARGRGANVMLYEFGGFVWRYLDGSS
;
A
#
# COMPACT_ATOMS: atom_id res chain seq x y z
N MET A 1 14.94 2.26 9.97
CA MET A 1 14.72 3.67 10.39
C MET A 1 13.22 3.85 10.58
N ARG A 2 12.77 4.68 11.51
CA ARG A 2 11.36 5.02 11.66
C ARG A 2 11.10 6.50 11.40
N ILE A 3 10.09 6.79 10.60
CA ILE A 3 9.61 8.13 10.33
C ILE A 3 8.24 8.25 10.99
N ALA A 4 8.08 9.24 11.87
CA ALA A 4 6.77 9.60 12.38
C ALA A 4 6.14 10.66 11.49
N ASP A 5 4.88 10.45 11.15
CA ASP A 5 4.04 11.38 10.43
C ASP A 5 2.85 11.76 11.32
N PHE A 6 2.51 13.03 11.38
CA PHE A 6 1.46 13.56 12.27
C PHE A 6 0.40 14.25 11.41
N ASP A 7 -0.63 13.50 11.04
CA ASP A 7 -1.52 13.82 9.91
C ASP A 7 -2.96 13.29 10.15
N THR A 8 -3.71 12.98 9.09
CA THR A 8 -5.12 12.55 9.09
C THR A 8 -5.33 11.04 9.24
N GLY A 9 -4.27 10.28 9.54
CA GLY A 9 -4.28 8.82 9.58
C GLY A 9 -3.60 8.19 8.36
N ILE A 10 -3.70 6.88 8.23
CA ILE A 10 -3.10 6.14 7.12
C ILE A 10 -3.97 4.94 6.76
N ASP A 11 -4.12 4.65 5.46
CA ASP A 11 -4.71 3.40 5.01
C ASP A 11 -3.73 2.24 5.20
N VAL A 12 -3.99 1.41 6.21
CA VAL A 12 -3.16 0.25 6.54
C VAL A 12 -3.27 -0.90 5.53
N PHE A 13 -4.23 -0.85 4.61
CA PHE A 13 -4.47 -1.87 3.59
C PHE A 13 -3.83 -1.52 2.24
N HIS A 14 -3.30 -0.30 2.09
CA HIS A 14 -2.77 0.15 0.81
C HIS A 14 -1.48 -0.62 0.41
N PRO A 15 -1.39 -1.16 -0.82
CA PRO A 15 -0.26 -2.02 -1.23
C PRO A 15 1.13 -1.40 -1.08
N SER A 16 1.27 -0.11 -1.37
CA SER A 16 2.52 0.66 -1.17
C SER A 16 3.10 0.61 0.24
N PHE A 17 2.33 0.24 1.25
CA PHE A 17 2.77 0.16 2.65
C PHE A 17 3.07 -1.27 3.12
N PHE A 18 3.40 -2.17 2.20
CA PHE A 18 3.96 -3.47 2.52
C PHE A 18 5.34 -3.64 1.85
N TYR A 19 6.23 -4.36 2.52
CA TYR A 19 7.49 -4.79 1.91
C TYR A 19 7.23 -5.98 0.98
N ALA A 20 7.97 -6.04 -0.13
CA ALA A 20 8.03 -7.22 -0.99
C ALA A 20 9.01 -8.27 -0.40
N ASP A 21 8.74 -8.69 0.82
CA ASP A 21 9.56 -9.60 1.63
C ASP A 21 8.91 -10.97 1.87
N GLY A 22 7.79 -11.24 1.19
CA GLY A 22 7.14 -12.55 1.18
C GLY A 22 7.78 -13.54 0.20
N ASP A 23 7.15 -14.69 0.08
CA ASP A 23 7.57 -15.75 -0.84
C ASP A 23 7.39 -15.31 -2.31
N THR A 24 8.18 -15.94 -3.19
CA THR A 24 8.01 -15.82 -4.64
C THR A 24 7.22 -17.01 -5.18
N PHE A 25 6.25 -16.74 -6.04
CA PHE A 25 5.34 -17.70 -6.63
C PHE A 25 5.43 -17.68 -8.15
N ASP A 26 5.12 -18.83 -8.74
CA ASP A 26 4.84 -18.91 -10.17
C ASP A 26 3.36 -18.53 -10.38
N TRP A 27 3.04 -18.03 -11.57
CA TRP A 27 1.67 -17.78 -12.00
C TRP A 27 1.36 -18.65 -13.21
N ILE A 28 0.07 -18.90 -13.42
CA ILE A 28 -0.45 -19.84 -14.40
C ILE A 28 -1.33 -19.06 -15.38
N ASP A 29 -0.86 -18.99 -16.63
CA ASP A 29 -1.63 -18.60 -17.81
C ASP A 29 -2.65 -19.72 -18.11
N THR A 30 -3.84 -19.59 -17.54
CA THR A 30 -4.88 -20.63 -17.55
C THR A 30 -5.54 -20.74 -18.92
N ASP A 31 -5.69 -19.62 -19.62
CA ASP A 31 -6.35 -19.56 -20.92
C ASP A 31 -5.38 -19.72 -22.11
N ALA A 32 -4.07 -19.80 -21.84
CA ALA A 32 -3.00 -19.91 -22.81
C ALA A 32 -2.98 -18.73 -23.80
N SER A 33 -3.38 -17.55 -23.33
CA SER A 33 -3.37 -16.32 -24.11
C SER A 33 -1.93 -15.82 -24.37
N GLY A 34 -0.99 -16.18 -23.50
CA GLY A 34 0.39 -15.72 -23.53
C GLY A 34 0.62 -14.37 -22.86
N ASP A 35 -0.43 -13.76 -22.29
CA ASP A 35 -0.42 -12.50 -21.55
C ASP A 35 -1.20 -12.70 -20.24
N PHE A 36 -1.03 -11.82 -19.24
CA PHE A 36 -1.84 -11.89 -18.01
C PHE A 36 -3.31 -11.47 -18.27
N THR A 37 -4.23 -12.35 -17.90
CA THR A 37 -5.69 -12.20 -17.99
C THR A 37 -6.34 -12.17 -16.60
N PRO A 38 -6.82 -11.00 -16.13
CA PRO A 38 -7.40 -10.85 -14.79
C PRO A 38 -8.68 -11.68 -14.61
N GLY A 39 -8.85 -12.24 -13.41
CA GLY A 39 -9.99 -13.10 -13.06
C GLY A 39 -10.02 -14.44 -13.81
N THR A 40 -8.95 -14.80 -14.51
CA THR A 40 -8.80 -16.05 -15.28
C THR A 40 -7.50 -16.75 -14.93
N ASP A 41 -6.40 -16.01 -14.91
CA ASP A 41 -5.09 -16.52 -14.54
C ASP A 41 -4.95 -16.60 -13.01
N ALA A 42 -4.04 -17.46 -12.57
CA ALA A 42 -3.94 -17.83 -11.16
C ALA A 42 -2.49 -17.77 -10.65
N VAL A 43 -2.34 -17.59 -9.35
CA VAL A 43 -1.07 -17.77 -8.64
C VAL A 43 -1.01 -19.18 -8.07
N ASP A 44 0.08 -19.92 -8.28
CA ASP A 44 0.23 -21.26 -7.68
C ASP A 44 0.65 -21.15 -6.20
N LEU A 45 -0.27 -20.70 -5.33
CA LEU A 45 -0.02 -20.43 -3.91
C LEU A 45 0.36 -21.68 -3.15
N ASN A 46 -0.32 -22.79 -3.45
CA ASN A 46 -0.07 -24.06 -2.78
C ASN A 46 1.04 -24.91 -3.44
N ARG A 47 1.59 -24.46 -4.58
CA ARG A 47 2.71 -25.07 -5.31
C ARG A 47 2.38 -26.46 -5.86
N ASN A 48 1.15 -26.67 -6.30
CA ASN A 48 0.72 -27.93 -6.90
C ASN A 48 0.78 -27.91 -8.44
N GLY A 49 1.11 -26.76 -9.05
CA GLY A 49 1.24 -26.56 -10.48
C GLY A 49 -0.09 -26.55 -11.25
N SER A 50 -1.21 -26.28 -10.56
CA SER A 50 -2.56 -26.20 -11.11
C SER A 50 -3.23 -24.91 -10.63
N ALA A 51 -4.10 -24.32 -11.47
CA ALA A 51 -4.89 -23.16 -11.07
C ALA A 51 -6.08 -23.64 -10.21
N ASP A 52 -6.01 -23.44 -8.90
CA ASP A 52 -7.13 -23.72 -8.00
C ASP A 52 -8.11 -22.53 -7.92
N SER A 53 -9.33 -22.80 -7.46
CA SER A 53 -10.40 -21.79 -7.46
C SER A 53 -10.19 -20.64 -6.46
N ASP A 54 -9.32 -20.83 -5.48
CA ASP A 54 -8.95 -19.85 -4.43
C ASP A 54 -7.60 -19.17 -4.71
N GLU A 55 -7.14 -19.24 -5.95
CA GLU A 55 -5.84 -18.78 -6.43
C GLU A 55 -5.96 -17.78 -7.60
N LEU A 56 -7.17 -17.32 -7.93
CA LEU A 56 -7.37 -16.37 -9.04
C LEU A 56 -6.61 -15.08 -8.79
N LEU A 57 -5.96 -14.56 -9.83
CA LEU A 57 -5.31 -13.26 -9.80
C LEU A 57 -6.19 -12.20 -10.44
N ASP A 58 -6.25 -11.06 -9.78
CA ASP A 58 -6.77 -9.82 -10.33
C ASP A 58 -5.87 -8.65 -9.88
N TYR A 59 -6.19 -7.43 -10.27
CA TYR A 59 -5.33 -6.28 -10.00
C TYR A 59 -6.09 -4.98 -9.69
N PHE A 60 -5.42 -4.10 -8.96
CA PHE A 60 -5.81 -2.71 -8.85
C PHE A 60 -5.24 -1.92 -10.02
N ASP A 61 -6.11 -1.37 -10.87
CA ASP A 61 -5.72 -0.32 -11.82
C ASP A 61 -5.30 0.92 -11.03
N GLY A 62 -4.02 1.25 -11.09
CA GLY A 62 -3.46 2.41 -10.42
C GLY A 62 -4.11 3.69 -10.94
N TRP A 63 -4.59 4.53 -10.02
CA TRP A 63 -5.21 5.80 -10.38
C TRP A 63 -4.68 6.91 -9.48
N ILE A 64 -4.37 8.06 -10.09
CA ILE A 64 -3.91 9.24 -9.37
C ILE A 64 -5.01 10.29 -9.36
N TYR A 65 -5.27 10.87 -8.20
CA TYR A 65 -6.06 12.09 -8.14
C TYR A 65 -5.21 13.31 -8.53
N ASP A 66 -5.38 13.82 -9.75
CA ASP A 66 -4.62 14.97 -10.27
C ASP A 66 -5.51 16.17 -10.62
N PRO A 67 -6.09 16.87 -9.62
CA PRO A 67 -6.93 18.05 -9.87
C PRO A 67 -6.12 19.23 -10.45
N ALA A 68 -4.81 19.25 -10.24
CA ALA A 68 -3.91 20.28 -10.74
C ALA A 68 -3.43 20.02 -12.19
N GLN A 69 -3.77 18.86 -12.76
CA GLN A 69 -3.36 18.43 -14.11
C GLN A 69 -1.84 18.50 -14.30
N VAL A 70 -1.07 18.14 -13.26
CA VAL A 70 0.40 18.09 -13.31
C VAL A 70 0.89 17.07 -14.34
N TRP A 71 0.12 15.99 -14.53
CA TRP A 71 0.38 14.93 -15.52
C TRP A 71 -0.29 15.21 -16.87
N GLY A 72 -0.83 16.42 -17.05
CA GLY A 72 -1.54 16.84 -18.24
C GLY A 72 -3.04 16.57 -18.19
N PRO A 73 -3.77 16.87 -19.26
CA PRO A 73 -5.24 16.79 -19.30
C PRO A 73 -5.78 15.36 -19.51
N GLY A 74 -4.91 14.34 -19.52
CA GLY A 74 -5.26 12.94 -19.76
C GLY A 74 -5.93 12.25 -18.56
N SER A 75 -6.34 10.99 -18.73
CA SER A 75 -6.75 10.18 -17.57
C SER A 75 -5.52 9.96 -16.69
N PRO A 76 -5.63 10.15 -15.37
CA PRO A 76 -4.53 9.89 -14.45
C PRO A 76 -4.46 8.42 -13.99
N SER A 77 -5.24 7.53 -14.63
CA SER A 77 -5.02 6.08 -14.65
C SER A 77 -4.25 5.65 -15.90
N ASN A 78 -3.71 4.43 -15.89
CA ASN A 78 -3.03 3.86 -17.05
C ASN A 78 -3.98 3.49 -18.21
N LYS A 79 -5.30 3.56 -17.98
CA LYS A 79 -6.40 3.58 -18.94
C LYS A 79 -6.44 2.36 -19.88
N ASP A 80 -7.22 1.35 -19.48
CA ASP A 80 -7.70 0.21 -20.28
C ASP A 80 -6.62 -0.62 -21.01
N ASN A 81 -5.35 -0.50 -20.62
CA ASN A 81 -4.23 -1.13 -21.33
C ASN A 81 -3.78 -2.45 -20.70
N GLY A 82 -4.67 -3.09 -19.93
CA GLY A 82 -4.36 -4.27 -19.11
C GLY A 82 -3.50 -3.93 -17.89
N TYR A 83 -3.06 -4.97 -17.19
CA TYR A 83 -2.15 -4.88 -16.06
C TYR A 83 -0.78 -4.33 -16.49
N GLN A 84 -0.24 -3.37 -15.73
CA GLN A 84 1.10 -2.81 -15.92
C GLN A 84 1.96 -2.99 -14.67
N THR A 85 3.06 -3.73 -14.79
CA THR A 85 3.91 -4.15 -13.65
C THR A 85 4.47 -2.99 -12.84
N TYR A 86 4.71 -1.84 -13.48
CA TYR A 86 5.28 -0.65 -12.83
C TYR A 86 4.24 0.30 -12.22
N TRP A 87 2.94 0.08 -12.45
CA TRP A 87 1.86 0.99 -12.08
C TRP A 87 0.81 0.33 -11.18
N ASP A 88 0.47 -0.92 -11.48
CA ASP A 88 -0.65 -1.67 -10.90
C ASP A 88 -0.18 -2.69 -9.86
N TRP A 89 -1.09 -3.10 -8.97
CA TRP A 89 -0.82 -4.11 -7.94
C TRP A 89 -1.70 -5.34 -8.14
N LEU A 90 -1.10 -6.53 -8.01
CA LEU A 90 -1.83 -7.79 -8.07
C LEU A 90 -2.39 -8.17 -6.70
N TYR A 91 -3.50 -8.89 -6.68
CA TYR A 91 -4.03 -9.56 -5.51
C TYR A 91 -4.59 -10.94 -5.84
N ASN A 92 -4.59 -11.83 -4.85
CA ASN A 92 -5.30 -13.11 -4.94
C ASN A 92 -6.80 -12.88 -4.66
N ASP A 93 -7.64 -12.93 -5.68
CA ASP A 93 -9.10 -12.96 -5.58
C ASP A 93 -9.56 -14.37 -5.20
N ALA A 94 -9.45 -14.71 -3.92
CA ALA A 94 -9.64 -16.08 -3.44
C ALA A 94 -11.11 -16.53 -3.50
N ASN A 95 -12.05 -15.58 -3.62
CA ASN A 95 -13.48 -15.87 -3.68
C ASN A 95 -14.08 -15.68 -5.09
N GLY A 96 -13.32 -15.11 -6.03
CA GLY A 96 -13.72 -14.88 -7.42
C GLY A 96 -14.73 -13.75 -7.60
N ASP A 97 -14.73 -12.73 -6.73
CA ASP A 97 -15.67 -11.60 -6.78
C ASP A 97 -15.15 -10.38 -7.55
N GLY A 98 -13.90 -10.42 -8.02
CA GLY A 98 -13.23 -9.36 -8.76
C GLY A 98 -12.86 -8.15 -7.90
N GLN A 99 -12.78 -8.32 -6.58
CA GLN A 99 -12.34 -7.30 -5.62
C GLN A 99 -11.46 -7.92 -4.55
N ARG A 100 -10.42 -7.17 -4.15
CA ARG A 100 -9.63 -7.58 -3.00
C ARG A 100 -10.46 -7.46 -1.72
N ASN A 101 -10.65 -8.55 -0.99
CA ASN A 101 -11.24 -8.54 0.35
C ASN A 101 -10.17 -8.28 1.41
N PHE A 102 -10.50 -7.51 2.46
CA PHE A 102 -9.55 -7.18 3.53
C PHE A 102 -10.23 -6.71 4.82
N GLY A 103 -9.47 -6.78 5.90
CA GLY A 103 -9.90 -6.30 7.20
C GLY A 103 -10.89 -7.23 7.92
N PRO A 104 -11.28 -6.88 9.15
CA PRO A 104 -12.06 -7.76 10.01
C PRO A 104 -13.51 -7.96 9.54
N THR A 105 -14.05 -7.02 8.75
CA THR A 105 -15.40 -7.13 8.19
C THR A 105 -15.52 -8.27 7.20
N ASP A 106 -14.43 -8.57 6.49
CA ASP A 106 -14.35 -9.65 5.52
C ASP A 106 -13.76 -10.93 6.14
N GLY A 107 -13.53 -10.93 7.46
CA GLY A 107 -13.10 -12.11 8.22
C GLY A 107 -11.59 -12.23 8.43
N PHE A 108 -10.80 -11.23 8.02
CA PHE A 108 -9.35 -11.23 8.19
C PHE A 108 -8.92 -10.73 9.58
N THR A 109 -7.71 -11.11 9.96
CA THR A 109 -7.09 -10.87 11.24
C THR A 109 -5.68 -10.30 11.05
N GLU A 110 -5.06 -9.86 12.16
CA GLU A 110 -3.69 -9.33 12.14
C GLU A 110 -2.65 -10.34 11.61
N SER A 111 -2.95 -11.64 11.67
CA SER A 111 -2.04 -12.68 11.17
C SER A 111 -2.21 -12.99 9.68
N ASP A 112 -3.26 -12.49 9.04
CA ASP A 112 -3.49 -12.75 7.62
C ASP A 112 -2.57 -11.88 6.75
N PRO A 113 -2.07 -12.42 5.62
CA PRO A 113 -1.17 -11.70 4.72
C PRO A 113 -1.75 -10.35 4.33
N THR A 114 -0.97 -9.28 4.45
CA THR A 114 -1.42 -7.94 4.03
C THR A 114 -2.77 -7.48 4.62
N TYR A 115 -3.17 -8.06 5.76
CA TYR A 115 -4.44 -7.82 6.42
C TYR A 115 -5.67 -8.12 5.55
N GLY A 116 -5.55 -9.05 4.60
CA GLY A 116 -6.59 -9.37 3.63
C GLY A 116 -6.18 -10.51 2.72
N GLU A 117 -6.75 -10.50 1.53
CA GLU A 117 -6.21 -11.25 0.40
C GLU A 117 -4.80 -10.79 0.06
N CYS A 118 -3.93 -11.75 -0.24
CA CYS A 118 -2.51 -11.51 -0.42
C CYS A 118 -2.28 -10.58 -1.62
N LEU A 119 -1.47 -9.56 -1.42
CA LEU A 119 -1.01 -8.67 -2.48
C LEU A 119 0.29 -9.19 -3.08
N PHE A 120 0.51 -8.89 -4.36
CA PHE A 120 1.73 -9.24 -5.08
C PHE A 120 2.22 -8.08 -5.94
N ILE A 121 3.50 -8.14 -6.29
CA ILE A 121 4.09 -7.37 -7.39
C ILE A 121 4.78 -8.32 -8.37
N ALA A 122 4.73 -8.00 -9.65
CA ALA A 122 5.42 -8.75 -10.68
C ALA A 122 6.94 -8.59 -10.58
N LEU A 123 7.66 -9.68 -10.83
CA LEU A 123 9.10 -9.69 -11.10
C LEU A 123 9.29 -9.67 -12.62
N ASP A 124 8.97 -8.51 -13.20
CA ASP A 124 9.25 -8.18 -14.61
C ASP A 124 10.77 -8.24 -14.83
N ASN A 125 11.24 -9.32 -15.46
CA ASN A 125 12.65 -9.62 -15.65
C ASN A 125 13.19 -9.05 -16.95
N ASN A 126 12.30 -8.71 -17.88
CA ASN A 126 12.66 -8.17 -19.19
C ASN A 126 12.35 -6.67 -19.33
N ASP A 127 11.80 -6.05 -18.28
CA ASP A 127 11.44 -4.64 -18.17
C ASP A 127 10.46 -4.18 -19.26
N ASN A 128 9.54 -5.04 -19.70
CA ASN A 128 8.58 -4.72 -20.77
C ASN A 128 7.26 -4.11 -20.26
N GLY A 129 7.06 -4.08 -18.94
CA GLY A 129 5.86 -3.53 -18.32
C GLY A 129 4.67 -4.50 -18.24
N ALA A 130 4.84 -5.76 -18.63
CA ALA A 130 3.82 -6.80 -18.61
C ALA A 130 4.24 -7.97 -17.70
N LEU A 131 3.28 -8.81 -17.31
CA LEU A 131 3.56 -10.08 -16.63
C LEU A 131 3.56 -11.20 -17.67
N ASP A 132 4.75 -11.64 -18.08
CA ASP A 132 4.92 -12.63 -19.13
C ASP A 132 4.96 -14.08 -18.58
N PRO A 133 4.53 -15.09 -19.36
CA PRO A 133 4.68 -16.49 -18.99
C PRO A 133 6.14 -16.83 -18.67
N GLY A 134 6.38 -17.41 -17.49
CA GLY A 134 7.72 -17.75 -16.99
C GLY A 134 8.37 -16.66 -16.12
N GLU A 135 7.75 -15.49 -16.03
CA GLU A 135 8.02 -14.55 -14.94
C GLU A 135 7.36 -15.00 -13.64
N ARG A 136 7.71 -14.33 -12.54
CA ARG A 136 7.28 -14.72 -11.21
C ARG A 136 6.69 -13.51 -10.50
N ILE A 137 5.90 -13.75 -9.47
CA ILE A 137 5.38 -12.69 -8.61
C ILE A 137 5.93 -12.85 -7.20
N VAL A 138 6.11 -11.75 -6.48
CA VAL A 138 6.52 -11.77 -5.07
C VAL A 138 5.39 -11.27 -4.20
N ALA A 139 5.07 -12.03 -3.14
CA ALA A 139 4.08 -11.64 -2.16
C ALA A 139 4.57 -10.44 -1.35
N LEU A 140 3.67 -9.50 -1.13
CA LEU A 140 3.86 -8.46 -0.13
C LEU A 140 3.60 -9.07 1.26
N GLY A 141 4.44 -8.74 2.23
CA GLY A 141 4.42 -9.39 3.54
C GLY A 141 4.30 -8.38 4.67
N THR A 142 5.44 -7.96 5.20
CA THR A 142 5.50 -7.12 6.39
C THR A 142 4.95 -5.72 6.10
N SER A 143 3.95 -5.26 6.87
CA SER A 143 3.50 -3.86 6.79
C SER A 143 4.64 -2.91 7.16
N LYS A 144 4.87 -1.86 6.37
CA LYS A 144 5.81 -0.77 6.69
C LYS A 144 5.32 0.08 7.85
N ILE A 145 4.02 0.06 8.13
CA ILE A 145 3.41 0.80 9.22
C ILE A 145 3.69 0.02 10.50
N PHE A 146 4.49 0.60 11.39
CA PHE A 146 4.86 -0.04 12.64
C PHE A 146 3.76 0.14 13.70
N ALA A 147 3.21 1.33 13.79
CA ALA A 147 2.13 1.66 14.72
C ALA A 147 1.34 2.87 14.25
N THR A 148 0.08 2.94 14.67
CA THR A 148 -0.78 4.12 14.54
C THR A 148 -1.23 4.62 15.92
N MET A 149 -1.49 5.91 16.02
CA MET A 149 -2.31 6.49 17.08
C MET A 149 -3.61 6.94 16.43
N ASN A 150 -4.70 6.21 16.66
CA ASN A 150 -6.03 6.47 16.11
C ASN A 150 -6.61 7.79 16.63
N ALA A 151 -7.67 8.28 15.98
CA ALA A 151 -8.29 9.56 16.29
C ALA A 151 -8.84 9.63 17.73
N ASP A 152 -9.18 8.49 18.32
CA ASP A 152 -9.66 8.32 19.70
C ASP A 152 -8.53 8.14 20.74
N SER A 153 -7.27 8.34 20.33
CA SER A 153 -6.06 8.08 21.12
C SER A 153 -5.81 6.60 21.45
N THR A 154 -6.44 5.67 20.73
CA THR A 154 -6.10 4.25 20.79
C THR A 154 -4.85 3.99 19.95
N GLU A 155 -3.83 3.40 20.58
CA GLU A 155 -2.65 2.93 19.85
C GLU A 155 -2.92 1.57 19.21
N ARG A 156 -2.53 1.40 17.94
CA ARG A 156 -2.50 0.11 17.25
C ARG A 156 -1.08 -0.24 16.80
N VAL A 157 -0.71 -1.51 16.86
CA VAL A 157 0.67 -1.94 16.61
C VAL A 157 0.72 -3.15 15.70
N ARG A 158 1.65 -3.12 14.74
CA ARG A 158 1.92 -4.24 13.82
C ARG A 158 2.19 -5.54 14.58
N GLY A 159 1.54 -6.61 14.15
CA GLY A 159 1.61 -7.93 14.79
C GLY A 159 0.77 -8.06 16.06
N THR A 160 -0.03 -7.04 16.42
CA THR A 160 -0.98 -7.10 17.54
C THR A 160 -2.39 -6.78 17.09
N ASP A 161 -2.59 -5.58 16.54
CA ASP A 161 -3.93 -5.05 16.22
C ASP A 161 -3.91 -3.88 15.22
N LEU A 162 -2.86 -3.75 14.40
CA LEU A 162 -2.73 -2.70 13.39
C LEU A 162 -3.88 -2.71 12.38
N ILE A 163 -4.41 -3.89 12.05
CA ILE A 163 -5.60 -4.08 11.21
C ILE A 163 -6.84 -3.32 11.72
N LEU A 164 -6.85 -2.92 13.00
CA LEU A 164 -7.92 -2.13 13.63
C LEU A 164 -7.63 -0.62 13.66
N SER A 165 -6.66 -0.15 12.86
CA SER A 165 -6.39 1.28 12.70
C SER A 165 -7.57 1.98 12.03
N ASP A 166 -7.79 3.24 12.40
CA ASP A 166 -8.79 4.06 11.74
C ASP A 166 -8.42 4.27 10.27
N SER A 167 -9.41 4.34 9.39
CA SER A 167 -9.17 4.71 7.99
C SER A 167 -8.78 6.19 7.86
N ASP A 168 -7.94 6.49 6.89
CA ASP A 168 -7.61 7.86 6.52
C ASP A 168 -8.73 8.47 5.65
N SER A 169 -9.79 8.92 6.29
CA SER A 169 -10.98 9.48 5.60
C SER A 169 -10.71 10.79 4.84
N TYR A 170 -9.57 11.44 5.08
CA TYR A 170 -9.16 12.66 4.36
C TYR A 170 -8.16 12.38 3.24
N GLY A 171 -7.50 11.22 3.24
CA GLY A 171 -6.52 10.79 2.23
C GLY A 171 -5.18 11.54 2.27
N HIS A 172 -5.02 12.53 3.15
CA HIS A 172 -3.82 13.37 3.22
C HIS A 172 -2.64 12.57 3.79
N GLY A 173 -2.79 11.98 4.97
CA GLY A 173 -1.73 11.21 5.62
C GLY A 173 -1.28 9.98 4.84
N SER A 174 -2.17 9.30 4.11
CA SER A 174 -1.79 8.21 3.20
C SER A 174 -0.96 8.72 2.02
N SER A 175 -1.33 9.86 1.45
CA SER A 175 -0.57 10.47 0.35
C SER A 175 0.82 10.92 0.81
N VAL A 176 0.91 11.57 1.98
CA VAL A 176 2.18 11.99 2.59
C VAL A 176 3.04 10.77 2.94
N ALA A 177 2.48 9.76 3.60
CA ALA A 177 3.19 8.52 3.90
C ALA A 177 3.72 7.81 2.64
N GLY A 178 2.98 7.90 1.53
CA GLY A 178 3.42 7.45 0.22
C GLY A 178 4.70 8.14 -0.25
N ILE A 179 4.79 9.46 -0.11
CA ILE A 179 6.01 10.25 -0.40
C ILE A 179 7.17 9.81 0.51
N LEU A 180 6.90 9.52 1.78
CA LEU A 180 7.93 9.16 2.75
C LEU A 180 8.50 7.76 2.49
N ALA A 181 7.65 6.74 2.39
CA ALA A 181 8.08 5.34 2.39
C ALA A 181 7.23 4.40 1.52
N GLY A 182 6.34 4.93 0.67
CA GLY A 182 5.52 4.12 -0.22
C GLY A 182 6.32 3.38 -1.30
N GLY A 183 5.76 2.28 -1.80
CA GLY A 183 6.21 1.58 -3.01
C GLY A 183 7.44 0.69 -2.80
N THR A 184 7.87 0.04 -3.87
CA THR A 184 9.01 -0.91 -3.85
C THR A 184 10.07 -0.46 -4.85
N VAL A 185 11.30 -0.27 -4.38
CA VAL A 185 12.42 0.26 -5.17
C VAL A 185 12.62 -0.55 -6.44
N GLY A 186 12.60 0.13 -7.59
CA GLY A 186 12.86 -0.48 -8.89
C GLY A 186 11.76 -1.42 -9.38
N ARG A 187 10.57 -1.40 -8.76
CA ARG A 187 9.42 -2.21 -9.15
C ARG A 187 8.23 -1.35 -9.56
N HIS A 188 7.89 -0.33 -8.77
CA HIS A 188 6.83 0.62 -9.13
C HIS A 188 7.42 2.00 -9.44
N ILE A 189 6.78 2.72 -10.37
CA ILE A 189 7.17 4.08 -10.76
C ILE A 189 7.02 5.08 -9.60
N PHE A 190 6.06 4.84 -8.70
CA PHE A 190 5.86 5.63 -7.49
C PHE A 190 6.56 4.97 -6.31
N THR A 191 7.74 5.49 -5.99
CA THR A 191 8.54 5.07 -4.84
C THR A 191 8.84 6.28 -3.97
N GLY A 192 8.62 6.15 -2.66
CA GLY A 192 8.90 7.17 -1.68
C GLY A 192 10.39 7.47 -1.53
N ILE A 193 10.72 8.48 -0.74
CA ILE A 193 12.11 8.93 -0.51
C ILE A 193 12.90 7.88 0.29
N ALA A 194 12.25 7.22 1.25
CA ALA A 194 12.83 6.20 2.12
C ALA A 194 11.94 4.95 2.18
N PRO A 195 11.83 4.19 1.08
CA PRO A 195 10.88 3.08 0.93
C PRO A 195 11.17 1.90 1.88
N ASP A 196 12.38 1.81 2.43
CA ASP A 196 12.77 0.82 3.44
C ASP A 196 12.54 1.30 4.89
N ALA A 197 12.01 2.51 5.09
CA ALA A 197 11.68 3.03 6.41
C ALA A 197 10.36 2.45 6.92
N GLU A 198 10.23 2.37 8.24
CA GLU A 198 8.94 2.08 8.88
C GLU A 198 8.23 3.39 9.23
N ILE A 199 6.90 3.37 9.21
CA ILE A 199 6.04 4.52 9.48
C ILE A 199 5.44 4.42 10.88
N LEU A 200 5.42 5.53 11.61
CA LEU A 200 4.59 5.75 12.78
C LEU A 200 3.57 6.81 12.42
N MET A 201 2.28 6.46 12.34
CA MET A 201 1.24 7.43 11.97
C MET A 201 0.52 7.94 13.21
N GLY A 202 0.68 9.21 13.54
CA GLY A 202 -0.07 9.85 14.61
C GLY A 202 -1.23 10.67 14.06
N TYR A 203 -2.47 10.35 14.44
CA TYR A 203 -3.63 11.15 14.04
C TYR A 203 -3.61 12.49 14.78
N PHE A 204 -3.27 13.57 14.08
CA PHE A 204 -3.24 14.93 14.64
C PHE A 204 -4.56 15.69 14.39
N PHE A 205 -5.28 15.34 13.31
CA PHE A 205 -6.46 16.08 12.87
C PHE A 205 -7.65 16.06 13.86
N SER A 206 -7.65 15.14 14.83
CA SER A 206 -8.70 15.00 15.87
C SER A 206 -8.36 15.71 17.19
N ASP A 207 -7.45 16.70 17.14
CA ASP A 207 -6.95 17.44 18.30
C ASP A 207 -6.13 16.59 19.30
N ILE A 208 -5.58 15.44 18.90
CA ILE A 208 -4.58 14.76 19.75
C ILE A 208 -3.37 15.69 19.86
N PRO A 209 -3.03 16.16 21.08
CA PRO A 209 -2.05 17.22 21.21
C PRO A 209 -0.67 16.70 20.81
N ILE A 210 0.10 17.53 20.12
CA ILE A 210 1.47 17.18 19.72
C ILE A 210 2.38 16.86 20.91
N SER A 211 2.06 17.43 22.08
CA SER A 211 2.72 17.11 23.35
C SER A 211 2.50 15.67 23.81
N TYR A 212 1.52 14.96 23.25
CA TYR A 212 1.30 13.52 23.41
C TYR A 212 1.93 12.72 22.27
N LEU A 213 1.72 13.12 21.02
CA LEU A 213 2.21 12.40 19.82
C LEU A 213 3.74 12.37 19.72
N ILE A 214 4.44 13.47 20.02
CA ILE A 214 5.92 13.48 19.97
C ILE A 214 6.53 12.49 20.98
N PRO A 215 6.16 12.50 22.28
CA PRO A 215 6.65 11.49 23.21
C PRO A 215 6.27 10.06 22.82
N TRP A 216 5.06 9.84 22.30
CA TRP A 216 4.62 8.54 21.80
C TRP A 216 5.54 8.04 20.67
N ALA A 217 5.71 8.83 19.62
CA ALA A 217 6.55 8.49 18.47
C ALA A 217 8.02 8.28 18.89
N ARG A 218 8.55 9.14 19.78
CA ARG A 218 9.89 8.98 20.34
C ARG A 218 10.02 7.67 21.12
N GLY A 219 9.03 7.34 21.93
CA GLY A 219 8.97 6.08 22.69
C GLY A 219 8.98 4.84 21.80
N ARG A 220 8.46 4.95 20.56
CA ARG A 220 8.50 3.91 19.54
C ARG A 220 9.74 3.97 18.62
N GLY A 221 10.68 4.87 18.91
CA GLY A 221 11.97 4.92 18.23
C GLY A 221 11.96 5.71 16.92
N ALA A 222 11.07 6.69 16.76
CA ALA A 222 11.12 7.64 15.66
C ALA A 222 12.51 8.28 15.52
N ASN A 223 13.07 8.24 14.31
CA ASN A 223 14.34 8.87 13.95
C ASN A 223 14.13 10.23 13.26
N VAL A 224 13.03 10.34 12.51
CA VAL A 224 12.56 11.54 11.82
C VAL A 224 11.12 11.76 12.22
N MET A 225 10.70 13.02 12.37
CA MET A 225 9.32 13.40 12.64
C MET A 225 8.92 14.48 11.65
N LEU A 226 7.85 14.22 10.90
CA LEU A 226 7.21 15.15 10.00
C LEU A 226 6.00 15.76 10.71
N TYR A 227 5.80 17.06 10.50
CA TYR A 227 4.72 17.82 11.10
C TYR A 227 3.88 18.40 9.97
N GLU A 228 2.76 17.76 9.64
CA GLU A 228 1.84 18.21 8.59
C GLU A 228 0.86 19.26 9.12
N PHE A 229 1.40 20.22 9.85
CA PHE A 229 0.67 21.34 10.40
C PHE A 229 1.59 22.54 10.59
N GLY A 230 1.01 23.73 10.48
CA GLY A 230 1.70 25.00 10.67
C GLY A 230 0.81 26.01 11.37
N GLY A 231 1.42 26.83 12.24
CA GLY A 231 0.71 27.97 12.83
C GLY A 231 0.53 29.09 11.80
N PHE A 232 -0.72 29.45 11.50
CA PHE A 232 -1.00 30.59 10.63
C PHE A 232 -0.83 31.90 11.41
N VAL A 233 0.21 32.68 11.06
CA VAL A 233 0.51 33.97 11.74
C VAL A 233 -0.13 35.18 11.06
N TRP A 234 -1.21 34.98 10.31
CA TRP A 234 -1.92 36.01 9.55
C TRP A 234 -1.08 36.75 8.49
N ARG A 235 0.08 36.19 8.15
CA ARG A 235 0.97 36.63 7.06
C ARG A 235 1.64 35.41 6.44
N TYR A 236 1.92 35.49 5.15
CA TYR A 236 2.76 34.51 4.47
C TYR A 236 4.19 34.59 5.03
N LEU A 237 4.71 33.47 5.52
CA LEU A 237 6.12 33.30 5.94
C LEU A 237 6.95 32.73 4.78
N ASP A 238 6.67 33.30 3.60
CA ASP A 238 7.35 33.17 2.30
C ASP A 238 7.94 31.82 1.89
N GLY A 239 7.18 30.76 2.13
CA GLY A 239 7.27 29.53 1.35
C GLY A 239 6.21 29.40 0.25
N SER A 240 4.93 29.40 0.61
CA SER A 240 3.77 29.40 -0.29
C SER A 240 2.49 29.36 0.56
N SER A 241 1.38 29.68 -0.11
CA SER A 241 0.02 29.83 0.40
C SER A 241 -0.94 29.01 -0.43
#